data_AF-A0A535V5X2-F1
#
_entry.id   AF-A0A535V5X2-F1
#
_cell.length_a   1.000
_cell.length_b   1.000
_cell.length_c   1.000
_cell.angle_alpha   90.00
_cell.angle_beta   90.00
_cell.angle_gamma   90.00
#
_symmetry.space_group_name_H-M   'P 1'
#
loop_
_entity.id
_entity.type
_entity.pdbx_description
1 polymer ?
#
loop_
_entity_poly.entity_id
_entity_poly.type
_entity_poly.pdbx_seq_one_letter_code
_entity_poly.pdbx_strand_id
1 'polypeptide(L)'
;MPYIEPAQRRALDPAIEALAAEIRALRDAQDDPGGYAGLLNYACTRLALEVAPERRYASIAMVTGVFQNIISEFYRRFATPYEDEKITVNGDVYPPPPV
;
A
#
# COMPACT_ATOMS: atom_id res chain seq x y z
N MET A 1 3.59 -1.10 9.76
CA MET A 1 2.73 -0.80 10.93
C MET A 1 3.54 -0.91 12.21
N PRO A 2 3.77 0.21 12.93
CA PRO A 2 4.64 0.22 14.11
C PRO A 2 4.08 -0.56 15.31
N TYR A 3 2.77 -0.78 15.35
CA TYR A 3 2.06 -1.48 16.42
C TYR A 3 1.97 -3.01 16.25
N ILE A 4 2.50 -3.57 15.16
CA ILE A 4 2.59 -5.03 14.97
C ILE A 4 3.97 -5.49 15.46
N GLU A 5 4.00 -6.51 16.30
CA GLU A 5 5.24 -7.05 16.86
C GLU A 5 6.26 -7.38 15.75
N PRO A 6 7.53 -6.99 15.91
CA PRO A 6 8.55 -7.24 14.88
C PRO A 6 8.66 -8.71 14.48
N ALA A 7 8.46 -9.64 15.42
CA ALA A 7 8.49 -11.07 15.14
C ALA A 7 7.34 -11.52 14.23
N GLN A 8 6.13 -10.97 14.42
CA GLN A 8 4.98 -11.27 13.57
C GLN A 8 5.18 -10.72 12.16
N ARG A 9 5.76 -9.51 12.03
CA ARG A 9 6.12 -8.94 10.71
C ARG A 9 7.13 -9.82 9.98
N ARG A 10 8.22 -10.19 10.67
CA ARG A 10 9.26 -11.07 10.10
C ARG A 10 8.76 -12.43 9.65
N ALA A 11 7.72 -12.96 10.27
CA ALA A 11 7.10 -14.21 9.83
C ALA A 11 6.40 -14.08 8.46
N LEU A 12 5.97 -12.87 8.09
CA LEU A 12 5.29 -12.58 6.82
C LEU A 12 6.26 -12.13 5.71
N ASP A 13 7.42 -11.57 6.07
CA ASP A 13 8.38 -10.99 5.13
C ASP A 13 8.73 -11.93 3.95
N PRO A 14 9.04 -13.23 4.14
CA PRO A 14 9.37 -14.11 3.03
C PRO A 14 8.22 -14.29 2.02
N ALA A 15 6.98 -14.36 2.50
CA ALA A 15 5.80 -14.49 1.63
C ALA A 15 5.52 -13.19 0.86
N ILE A 16 5.72 -12.05 1.52
CA ILE A 16 5.59 -10.72 0.90
C ILE A 16 6.66 -10.53 -0.18
N GLU A 17 7.91 -10.88 0.11
CA GLU A 17 9.03 -10.78 -0.82
C GLU A 17 8.81 -11.66 -2.06
N ALA A 18 8.36 -12.90 -1.87
CA ALA A 18 8.06 -13.83 -2.96
C ALA A 18 6.93 -13.29 -3.86
N LEU A 19 5.82 -12.85 -3.26
CA LEU A 19 4.70 -12.28 -4.02
C LEU A 19 5.09 -11.00 -4.76
N ALA A 20 5.90 -10.14 -4.12
CA ALA A 20 6.38 -8.92 -4.76
C ALA A 20 7.32 -9.22 -5.95
N ALA A 21 8.14 -10.26 -5.85
CA ALA A 21 8.98 -10.72 -6.96
C ALA A 21 8.13 -11.19 -8.15
N GLU A 22 7.08 -11.98 -7.88
CA GLU A 22 6.16 -12.46 -8.90
C GLU A 22 5.42 -11.31 -9.59
N ILE A 23 4.90 -10.34 -8.83
CA ILE A 23 4.22 -9.16 -9.38
C ILE A 23 5.15 -8.36 -10.30
N ARG A 24 6.43 -8.18 -9.91
CA ARG A 24 7.42 -7.49 -10.76
C ARG A 24 7.69 -8.27 -12.06
N ALA A 25 7.87 -9.58 -11.97
CA ALA A 25 8.10 -10.42 -13.14
C ALA A 25 6.91 -10.39 -14.12
N LEU A 26 5.68 -10.46 -13.62
CA LEU A 26 4.46 -10.36 -14.43
C LEU A 26 4.28 -8.98 -15.08
N ARG A 27 4.61 -7.91 -14.35
CA ARG A 27 4.63 -6.54 -14.90
C ARG A 27 5.65 -6.46 -16.05
N ASP A 28 6.88 -6.93 -15.82
CA ASP A 28 7.96 -6.84 -16.80
C ASP A 28 7.67 -7.66 -18.07
N ALA A 29 6.93 -8.76 -17.95
CA ALA A 29 6.48 -9.56 -19.08
C ALA A 29 5.42 -8.86 -19.97
N GLN A 30 4.75 -7.82 -19.46
CA GLN A 30 3.70 -7.09 -20.18
C GLN A 30 4.18 -5.77 -20.79
N ASP A 31 5.45 -5.38 -20.57
CA ASP A 31 6.02 -4.08 -20.98
C ASP A 31 5.15 -2.87 -20.57
N ASP A 32 4.41 -3.00 -19.45
CA ASP A 32 3.57 -1.97 -18.88
C ASP A 32 4.16 -1.51 -17.54
N PRO A 33 4.82 -0.34 -17.49
CA PRO A 33 5.38 0.20 -16.24
C PRO A 33 4.34 0.36 -15.12
N GLY A 34 3.06 0.54 -15.46
CA GLY A 34 1.94 0.65 -14.52
C GLY A 34 1.21 -0.67 -14.24
N GLY A 35 1.56 -1.76 -14.94
CA GLY A 35 0.84 -3.04 -14.90
C GLY A 35 0.81 -3.71 -13.52
N TYR A 36 1.71 -3.31 -12.62
CA TYR A 36 1.69 -3.75 -11.23
C TYR A 36 0.44 -3.29 -10.47
N ALA A 37 -0.25 -2.22 -10.90
CA ALA A 37 -1.41 -1.69 -10.20
C ALA A 37 -2.57 -2.70 -10.16
N GLY A 38 -2.89 -3.31 -11.32
CA GLY A 38 -3.93 -4.35 -11.41
C GLY A 38 -3.56 -5.60 -10.61
N LEU A 39 -2.29 -6.03 -10.70
CA LEU A 39 -1.77 -7.19 -9.98
C LEU A 39 -1.80 -6.99 -8.46
N LEU A 40 -1.40 -5.82 -7.98
CA LEU A 40 -1.42 -5.47 -6.57
C LEU A 40 -2.86 -5.41 -6.04
N ASN A 41 -3.79 -4.84 -6.82
CA ASN A 41 -5.21 -4.82 -6.46
C ASN A 41 -5.79 -6.24 -6.36
N TYR A 42 -5.48 -7.11 -7.32
CA TYR A 42 -5.87 -8.52 -7.29
C TYR A 42 -5.29 -9.23 -6.07
N ALA A 43 -3.99 -9.09 -5.81
CA ALA A 43 -3.29 -9.72 -4.71
C ALA A 43 -3.86 -9.32 -3.35
N CYS A 44 -4.05 -8.02 -3.11
CA CYS A 44 -4.65 -7.51 -1.88
C CYS A 44 -6.09 -8.01 -1.68
N THR A 45 -6.90 -8.00 -2.75
CA THR A 45 -8.28 -8.49 -2.71
C THR A 45 -8.34 -9.98 -2.38
N ARG A 46 -7.54 -10.81 -3.06
CA ARG A 46 -7.48 -12.25 -2.80
C ARG A 46 -6.97 -12.55 -1.40
N LEU A 47 -5.91 -11.87 -0.95
CA LEU A 47 -5.40 -12.02 0.42
C LEU A 47 -6.47 -11.69 1.47
N ALA A 48 -7.21 -10.60 1.29
CA ALA A 48 -8.29 -10.24 2.20
C ALA A 48 -9.42 -11.28 2.24
N LEU A 49 -9.78 -11.85 1.09
CA LEU A 49 -10.78 -12.94 1.01
C LEU A 49 -10.32 -14.22 1.72
N GLU A 50 -9.03 -14.54 1.70
CA GLU A 50 -8.49 -15.70 2.42
C GLU A 50 -8.39 -15.44 3.94
N VAL A 51 -8.05 -14.22 4.35
CA VAL A 51 -7.89 -13.85 5.77
C VAL A 51 -9.21 -13.60 6.48
N ALA A 52 -10.21 -13.05 5.77
CA ALA A 52 -11.53 -12.71 6.30
C ALA A 52 -12.65 -13.22 5.38
N PRO A 53 -12.85 -14.55 5.29
CA PRO A 53 -13.77 -15.16 4.32
C PRO A 53 -15.25 -14.93 4.65
N GLU A 54 -15.59 -14.46 5.86
CA GLU A 54 -16.96 -14.31 6.28
C GLU A 54 -17.67 -13.17 5.53
N ARG A 55 -18.75 -13.51 4.83
CA ARG A 55 -19.64 -12.52 4.20
C ARG A 55 -20.58 -11.88 5.23
N ARG A 56 -20.01 -11.11 6.15
CA ARG A 56 -20.74 -10.34 7.17
C ARG A 56 -20.35 -8.87 7.06
N TYR A 57 -21.31 -7.98 7.36
CA TYR A 57 -21.07 -6.54 7.31
C TYR A 57 -19.89 -6.12 8.19
N ALA A 58 -19.73 -6.72 9.37
CA ALA A 58 -18.60 -6.45 10.25
C ALA A 58 -17.24 -6.75 9.58
N SER A 59 -17.11 -7.91 8.91
CA SER A 59 -15.90 -8.28 8.16
C SER A 59 -15.64 -7.33 6.99
N ILE A 60 -16.70 -6.98 6.25
CA ILE A 60 -16.63 -6.02 5.12
C ILE A 60 -16.15 -4.65 5.61
N ALA A 61 -16.76 -4.12 6.68
CA ALA A 61 -16.41 -2.82 7.25
C ALA A 61 -14.97 -2.82 7.78
N MET A 62 -14.55 -3.91 8.44
CA MET A 62 -13.19 -4.04 8.97
C MET A 62 -12.13 -4.07 7.86
N VAL A 63 -12.29 -4.92 6.84
CA VAL A 63 -11.36 -5.01 5.71
C VAL A 63 -11.29 -3.69 4.94
N THR A 64 -12.45 -3.07 4.68
CA THR A 64 -12.52 -1.77 3.99
C THR A 64 -11.77 -0.69 4.78
N GLY A 65 -11.99 -0.63 6.10
CA GLY A 65 -11.27 0.30 6.98
C GLY A 65 -9.76 0.06 7.01
N VAL A 66 -9.32 -1.20 6.98
CA VAL A 66 -7.90 -1.56 6.87
C VAL A 66 -7.30 -1.02 5.56
N PHE A 67 -7.98 -1.19 4.42
CA PHE A 67 -7.50 -0.65 3.15
C PHE A 67 -7.46 0.88 3.12
N GLN A 68 -8.43 1.58 3.70
CA GLN A 68 -8.38 3.03 3.85
C GLN A 68 -7.20 3.50 4.71
N ASN A 69 -6.90 2.78 5.79
CA ASN A 69 -5.73 3.06 6.62
C ASN A 69 -4.43 2.82 5.86
N ILE A 70 -4.34 1.76 5.05
CA ILE A 70 -3.17 1.46 4.21
C ILE A 70 -2.91 2.60 3.22
N ILE A 71 -3.94 3.07 2.51
CA ILE A 71 -3.82 4.18 1.55
C ILE A 71 -3.34 5.45 2.25
N SER A 72 -3.98 5.81 3.38
CA SER A 72 -3.66 7.02 4.14
C SER A 72 -2.23 6.99 4.67
N GLU A 73 -1.79 5.87 5.22
CA GLU A 73 -0.43 5.73 5.77
C GLU A 73 0.63 5.64 4.69
N PHE A 74 0.32 5.04 3.54
CA PHE A 74 1.20 5.05 2.37
C PHE A 74 1.42 6.49 1.89
N TYR A 75 0.35 7.26 1.69
CA TYR A 75 0.48 8.66 1.29
C TYR A 75 1.31 9.45 2.31
N ARG A 76 0.96 9.37 3.59
CA ARG A 76 1.61 10.12 4.66
C ARG A 76 3.10 9.79 4.83
N ARG A 77 3.51 8.52 4.69
CA ARG A 77 4.90 8.09 4.92
C ARG A 77 5.75 8.03 3.66
N PHE A 78 5.15 7.85 2.50
CA PHE A 78 5.87 7.67 1.24
C PHE A 78 5.73 8.87 0.33
N ALA A 79 4.51 9.37 0.11
CA ALA A 79 4.26 10.49 -0.80
C ALA A 79 4.66 11.84 -0.17
N THR A 80 4.26 12.11 1.07
CA THR A 80 4.52 13.42 1.70
C THR A 80 6.01 13.79 1.75
N PRO A 81 6.95 12.90 2.15
CA PRO A 81 8.37 13.26 2.09
C PRO A 81 8.88 13.57 0.67
N TYR A 82 8.38 12.85 -0.34
CA TYR A 82 8.69 13.14 -1.73
C TYR A 82 8.10 14.50 -2.17
N GLU A 83 6.90 14.84 -1.74
CA GLU A 83 6.28 16.15 -2.00
C GLU A 83 7.07 17.28 -1.32
N ASP A 84 7.48 17.10 -0.06
CA ASP A 84 8.34 18.04 0.66
C ASP A 84 9.64 18.30 -0.10
N GLU A 85 10.31 17.23 -0.59
CA GLU A 85 11.47 17.35 -1.46
C GLU A 85 11.14 18.15 -2.73
N LYS A 86 10.03 17.85 -3.40
CA LYS A 86 9.63 18.56 -4.63
C LYS A 86 9.24 20.02 -4.38
N ILE A 87 8.70 20.36 -3.23
CA ILE A 87 8.44 21.74 -2.82
C ILE A 87 9.75 22.53 -2.72
N THR A 88 10.81 21.94 -2.16
CA THR A 88 12.12 22.62 -2.10
C THR A 88 12.74 22.86 -3.47
N VAL A 89 12.48 21.97 -4.45
CA VAL A 89 13.07 22.04 -5.79
C VAL A 89 12.26 22.91 -6.74
N ASN A 90 10.94 22.80 -6.72
CA ASN A 90 10.04 23.41 -7.70
C ASN A 90 9.24 24.59 -7.14
N GLY A 91 9.28 24.82 -5.83
CA GLY A 91 8.35 25.70 -5.12
C GLY A 91 7.03 25.00 -4.78
N ASP A 92 6.30 25.56 -3.81
CA ASP A 92 4.95 25.13 -3.47
C ASP A 92 3.90 25.96 -4.23
N VAL A 93 2.76 25.34 -4.54
CA VAL A 93 1.59 25.98 -5.14
C VAL A 93 0.59 26.46 -4.09
N TYR A 94 0.71 25.99 -2.85
CA TYR A 94 -0.12 26.46 -1.74
C TYR A 94 0.44 27.75 -1.14
N PRO A 95 -0.44 28.67 -0.68
CA PRO A 95 0.02 29.85 0.05
C PRO A 95 0.75 29.42 1.34
N PRO A 96 1.75 30.19 1.80
CA PRO A 96 2.42 29.89 3.04
C PRO A 96 1.41 29.86 4.20
N PRO A 97 1.63 29.01 5.22
CA PRO A 97 0.75 28.97 6.37
C PRO A 97 0.64 30.35 7.03
N PRO A 98 -0.53 30.71 7.59
CA PRO A 98 -0.70 31.98 8.29
C PRO A 98 0.31 32.10 9.44
N VAL A 99 0.94 33.28 9.54
CA VAL A 99 1.86 33.67 10.63
C VAL A 99 1.13 33.97 11.93
#